data_AF-A0A3C1F9T1-F1
#
_entry.id   AF-A0A3C1F9T1-F1
#
_cell.length_a   1.000
_cell.length_b   1.000
_cell.length_c   1.000
_cell.angle_alpha   90.00
_cell.angle_beta   90.00
_cell.angle_gamma   90.00
#
_symmetry.space_group_name_H-M   'P 1'
#
loop_
_entity.id
_entity.type
_entity.pdbx_description
1 polymer ?
#
loop_
_entity_poly.entity_id
_entity_poly.type
_entity_poly.pdbx_seq_one_letter_code
_entity_poly.pdbx_strand_id
1 'polypeptide(L)'
;MLFFVLGVICLIYGYIIAPLLRLAVSRAREYQADATAALTTRNPRALASALKKISACPYVEDIQEHSSVAAMCIESPMGPMGMGLFGSLSGLMATHPPIEKRIQVLLEMDRGA
;
A
#
# COMPACT_ATOMS: atom_id res chain seq x y z
N MET A 1 -22.89 22.07 -26.45
CA MET A 1 -22.55 22.49 -25.06
C MET A 1 -22.74 21.36 -24.05
N LEU A 2 -23.90 20.69 -23.99
CA LEU A 2 -24.17 19.59 -23.04
C LEU A 2 -23.10 18.47 -23.07
N PHE A 3 -22.79 17.94 -24.25
CA PHE A 3 -21.76 16.90 -24.42
C PHE A 3 -20.36 17.34 -23.97
N PHE A 4 -20.04 18.62 -24.11
CA PHE A 4 -18.76 19.17 -23.67
C PHE A 4 -18.68 19.19 -22.14
N VAL A 5 -19.74 19.65 -21.47
CA VAL A 5 -19.84 19.66 -20.00
C VAL A 5 -19.77 18.22 -19.45
N LEU A 6 -20.51 17.29 -20.04
CA LEU A 6 -20.44 15.87 -19.68
C LEU A 6 -19.03 15.30 -19.88
N GLY A 7 -18.36 15.65 -20.99
CA GLY A 7 -16.98 15.25 -21.24
C GLY A 7 -16.01 15.73 -20.16
N VAL A 8 -16.11 16.98 -19.73
CA VAL A 8 -15.26 17.55 -18.67
C VAL A 8 -15.52 16.86 -17.32
N ILE A 9 -16.78 16.59 -16.97
CA ILE A 9 -17.12 15.86 -15.73
C ILE A 9 -16.52 14.45 -15.74
N CYS A 10 -16.64 13.73 -16.85
CA CYS A 10 -16.06 12.40 -17.00
C CYS A 10 -14.52 12.42 -16.89
N LEU A 11 -13.86 13.44 -17.44
CA LEU A 11 -12.40 13.60 -17.31
C LEU A 11 -11.99 13.84 -15.86
N ILE A 12 -12.67 14.73 -15.14
CA ILE A 12 -12.37 14.99 -13.72
C ILE A 12 -12.56 13.70 -12.91
N TYR A 13 -13.66 12.98 -13.15
CA TYR A 13 -13.93 11.72 -12.45
C TYR A 13 -12.85 10.66 -12.74
N GLY A 14 -12.51 10.47 -14.02
CA GLY A 14 -11.55 9.46 -14.46
C GLY A 14 -10.12 9.72 -13.99
N TYR A 15 -9.65 10.96 -14.02
CA TYR A 15 -8.26 11.29 -13.69
C TYR A 15 -8.00 11.64 -12.23
N ILE A 16 -9.02 12.08 -11.49
CA ILE A 16 -8.86 12.49 -10.10
C ILE A 16 -9.48 11.48 -9.14
N ILE A 17 -10.76 11.16 -9.32
CA ILE A 17 -11.51 10.35 -8.35
C ILE A 17 -11.14 8.86 -8.48
N ALA A 18 -11.10 8.33 -9.69
CA ALA A 18 -10.85 6.90 -9.90
C ALA A 18 -9.48 6.42 -9.38
N PRO A 19 -8.35 7.14 -9.59
CA PRO A 19 -7.06 6.74 -9.03
C PRO A 19 -7.02 6.79 -7.50
N LEU A 20 -7.63 7.81 -6.89
CA LEU A 20 -7.72 7.93 -5.43
C LEU A 20 -8.54 6.78 -4.82
N LEU A 21 -9.68 6.44 -5.44
CA LEU A 21 -10.49 5.32 -5.01
C LEU A 21 -9.75 3.99 -5.16
N ARG A 22 -9.07 3.78 -6.30
CA ARG A 22 -8.24 2.59 -6.54
C ARG A 22 -7.19 2.43 -5.46
N LEU A 23 -6.51 3.52 -5.10
CA LEU A 23 -5.48 3.52 -4.07
C LEU A 23 -6.05 3.22 -2.68
N ALA A 24 -7.18 3.85 -2.33
CA ALA A 24 -7.86 3.61 -1.06
C ALA A 24 -8.31 2.15 -0.91
N VAL A 25 -8.91 1.57 -1.96
CA VAL A 25 -9.31 0.17 -2.00
C VAL A 25 -8.09 -0.75 -1.92
N SER A 26 -7.00 -0.42 -2.61
CA SER A 26 -5.75 -1.19 -2.52
C SER A 26 -5.25 -1.28 -1.07
N ARG A 27 -5.19 -0.14 -0.37
CA ARG A 27 -4.75 -0.07 1.03
C ARG A 27 -5.68 -0.82 1.98
N ALA A 28 -6.99 -0.72 1.78
CA ALA A 28 -7.96 -1.45 2.60
C ALA A 28 -7.78 -2.98 2.48
N ARG A 29 -7.47 -3.48 1.28
CA ARG A 29 -7.21 -4.91 1.06
C ARG A 29 -5.95 -5.41 1.79
N GLU A 30 -4.90 -4.59 1.87
CA GLU A 30 -3.69 -4.95 2.64
C GLU A 30 -3.99 -5.15 4.12
N TYR A 31 -4.74 -4.22 4.74
CA TYR A 31 -5.15 -4.37 6.14
C TYR A 31 -6.04 -5.59 6.38
N GLN A 32 -6.95 -5.88 5.45
CA GLN A 32 -7.79 -7.08 5.52
C GLN A 32 -6.97 -8.36 5.37
N ALA A 33 -5.96 -8.36 4.48
CA ALA A 33 -5.05 -9.49 4.31
C ALA A 33 -4.24 -9.74 5.57
N ASP A 34 -3.68 -8.70 6.20
CA ASP A 34 -2.95 -8.79 7.47
C ASP A 34 -3.83 -9.33 8.60
N ALA A 35 -5.04 -8.77 8.74
CA ALA A 35 -5.98 -9.21 9.76
C ALA A 35 -6.38 -10.68 9.56
N THR A 36 -6.66 -11.07 8.32
CA THR A 36 -7.00 -12.47 7.99
C THR A 36 -5.82 -13.39 8.31
N ALA A 37 -4.58 -13.03 7.91
CA ALA A 37 -3.39 -13.82 8.20
C ALA A 37 -3.14 -13.95 9.71
N ALA A 38 -3.32 -12.87 10.47
CA ALA A 38 -3.21 -12.87 11.93
C ALA A 38 -4.25 -13.80 12.58
N LEU A 39 -5.50 -13.76 12.12
CA LEU A 39 -6.58 -14.62 12.63
C LEU A 39 -6.37 -16.09 12.25
N THR A 40 -5.90 -16.38 11.05
CA THR A 40 -5.62 -17.75 10.59
C THR A 40 -4.42 -18.36 11.32
N THR A 41 -3.35 -17.60 11.49
CA THR A 41 -2.13 -18.07 12.18
C THR A 41 -2.23 -18.00 13.71
N ARG A 42 -3.22 -17.26 14.23
CA ARG A 42 -3.38 -16.92 15.66
C ARG A 42 -2.11 -16.33 16.29
N ASN A 43 -1.31 -15.64 15.48
CA ASN A 43 -0.05 -15.07 15.94
C ASN A 43 0.23 -13.70 15.27
N PRO A 44 -0.54 -12.66 15.64
CA PRO A 44 -0.35 -11.31 15.11
C PRO A 44 1.07 -10.77 15.37
N ARG A 45 1.67 -11.11 16.51
CA ARG A 45 3.04 -10.68 16.87
C ARG A 45 4.12 -11.25 15.95
N ALA A 46 4.00 -12.52 15.57
CA ALA A 46 4.93 -13.13 14.61
C ALA A 46 4.82 -12.47 13.23
N LEU A 47 3.60 -12.14 12.79
CA LEU A 47 3.37 -11.42 11.54
C LEU A 47 3.99 -10.02 11.57
N ALA A 48 3.81 -9.28 12.68
CA ALA A 48 4.46 -7.98 12.89
C ALA A 48 6.00 -8.07 12.82
N SER A 49 6.58 -9.12 13.42
CA SER A 49 8.02 -9.39 13.35
C SER A 49 8.49 -9.71 11.92
N ALA A 50 7.69 -10.46 11.15
CA ALA A 50 7.99 -10.76 9.75
C ALA A 50 7.97 -9.50 8.88
N LEU A 51 6.96 -8.64 9.00
CA LEU A 51 6.90 -7.36 8.28
C LEU A 51 8.08 -6.45 8.64
N LYS A 52 8.52 -6.45 9.91
CA LYS A 52 9.71 -5.71 10.34
C LYS A 52 10.99 -6.22 9.67
N LYS A 53 11.10 -7.53 9.42
CA LYS A 53 12.25 -8.10 8.70
C LYS A 53 12.22 -7.77 7.21
N ILE A 54 11.04 -7.78 6.60
CA ILE A 54 10.86 -7.46 5.17
C ILE A 54 11.25 -5.98 4.92
N SER A 55 10.78 -5.07 5.76
CA SER A 55 11.12 -3.63 5.67
C SER A 55 12.57 -3.28 5.92
N ALA A 56 13.34 -4.16 6.56
CA ALA A 56 14.77 -3.95 6.70
C ALA A 56 15.53 -4.14 5.38
N CYS A 57 15.01 -4.95 4.45
CA CYS A 57 15.62 -5.20 3.14
C CYS A 57 14.56 -5.55 2.09
N PRO A 58 13.77 -4.56 1.62
CA PRO A 58 12.77 -4.79 0.58
C PRO A 58 13.40 -4.90 -0.83
N TYR A 59 14.69 -4.59 -0.96
CA TYR A 59 15.39 -4.53 -2.23
C TYR A 59 15.56 -5.93 -2.84
N VAL A 60 15.06 -6.09 -4.06
CA VAL A 60 15.32 -7.25 -4.91
C VAL A 60 15.83 -6.74 -6.25
N GLU A 61 17.10 -7.02 -6.54
CA GLU A 61 17.86 -6.47 -7.67
C GLU A 61 17.15 -6.71 -9.02
N ASP A 62 16.72 -7.96 -9.27
CA ASP A 62 16.09 -8.35 -10.54
C ASP A 62 14.65 -7.84 -10.74
N ILE A 63 13.99 -7.33 -9.69
CA ILE A 63 12.57 -6.92 -9.77
C ILE A 63 12.42 -5.44 -10.14
N GLN A 64 13.48 -4.64 -10.04
CA GLN A 64 13.41 -3.19 -10.31
C GLN A 64 13.02 -2.87 -11.75
N GLU A 65 13.44 -3.70 -12.71
CA GLU A 65 13.14 -3.52 -14.13
C GLU A 65 11.76 -4.07 -14.52
N HIS A 66 11.10 -4.79 -13.61
CA HIS A 66 9.83 -5.48 -13.85
C HIS A 66 8.73 -4.96 -12.91
N SER A 67 8.16 -3.81 -13.28
CA SER A 67 7.07 -3.16 -12.51
C SER A 67 5.83 -4.03 -12.31
N SER A 68 5.61 -5.03 -13.18
CA SER A 68 4.52 -6.01 -13.04
C SER A 68 4.74 -6.98 -11.87
N VAL A 69 6.00 -7.32 -11.58
CA VAL A 69 6.38 -8.23 -10.49
C VAL A 69 6.41 -7.49 -9.16
N ALA A 70 6.72 -6.19 -9.17
CA ALA A 70 6.69 -5.34 -7.97
C ALA A 70 5.32 -5.34 -7.25
N ALA A 71 4.21 -5.54 -7.98
CA ALA A 71 2.86 -5.65 -7.41
C ALA A 71 2.59 -6.97 -6.65
N MET A 72 3.44 -7.98 -6.83
CA MET A 72 3.36 -9.27 -6.13
C MET A 72 4.18 -9.31 -4.84
N CYS A 73 5.04 -8.31 -4.63
CA CYS A 73 5.87 -8.20 -3.43
C CYS A 73 5.03 -7.70 -2.24
N ILE A 74 5.39 -8.15 -1.03
CA ILE A 74 4.73 -7.75 0.22
C ILE A 74 4.99 -6.26 0.54
N GLU A 75 6.15 -5.78 0.11
CA GLU A 75 6.59 -4.39 0.19
C GLU A 75 7.15 -3.97 -1.17
N SER A 76 7.10 -2.67 -1.46
CA SER A 76 7.61 -2.15 -2.72
C SER A 76 9.12 -2.42 -2.85
N PRO A 77 9.57 -3.19 -3.86
CA PRO A 77 11.00 -3.45 -4.09
C PRO A 77 11.70 -2.28 -4.76
N MET A 78 10.92 -1.31 -5.25
CA MET A 78 11.40 -0.03 -5.71
C MET A 78 11.80 0.76 -4.46
N GLY A 79 13.10 1.03 -4.30
CA GLY A 79 13.62 1.77 -3.14
C GLY A 79 12.86 3.09 -2.90
N PRO A 80 12.96 3.68 -1.69
CA PRO A 80 12.14 4.81 -1.28
C PRO A 80 12.09 5.90 -2.36
N MET A 81 10.95 5.97 -3.05
CA MET A 81 10.77 6.90 -4.16
C MET A 81 10.59 8.30 -3.57
N GLY A 82 11.68 9.06 -3.52
CA GLY A 82 11.67 10.52 -3.37
C GLY A 82 11.97 11.04 -1.97
N MET A 83 13.27 11.07 -1.62
CA MET A 83 13.82 11.99 -0.63
C MET A 83 13.94 13.39 -1.26
N GLY A 84 12.80 14.03 -1.53
CA GLY A 84 12.71 15.37 -2.11
C GLY A 84 11.52 16.16 -1.57
N LEU A 85 11.34 17.42 -1.99
CA LEU A 85 10.28 18.34 -1.53
C LEU A 85 8.83 17.79 -1.64
N PHE A 86 8.62 16.70 -2.38
CA PHE A 86 7.35 15.98 -2.53
C PHE A 86 7.24 14.70 -1.68
N GLY A 87 8.19 14.41 -0.78
CA GLY A 87 8.19 13.18 0.03
C GLY A 87 6.91 12.97 0.87
N SER A 88 6.29 14.06 1.34
CA SER A 88 4.99 13.99 2.04
C SER A 88 3.81 13.66 1.11
N LEU A 89 3.92 13.93 -0.19
CA LEU A 89 2.96 13.53 -1.23
C LEU A 89 3.26 12.12 -1.78
N SER A 90 4.49 11.62 -1.63
CA SER A 90 4.86 10.24 -2.01
C SER A 90 4.04 9.21 -1.22
N GLY A 91 3.78 9.48 0.06
CA GLY A 91 2.85 8.68 0.87
C GLY A 91 1.40 8.66 0.37
N LEU A 92 0.99 9.59 -0.49
CA LEU A 92 -0.32 9.62 -1.15
C LEU A 92 -0.34 8.89 -2.49
N MET A 93 0.83 8.49 -3.03
CA MET A 93 0.95 7.69 -4.26
C MET A 93 1.48 6.27 -4.00
N ALA A 94 1.89 5.97 -2.76
CA ALA A 94 2.30 4.64 -2.36
C ALA A 94 1.15 3.62 -2.47
N THR A 95 1.38 2.56 -3.25
CA THR A 95 0.41 1.48 -3.54
C THR A 95 0.05 0.66 -2.29
N HIS A 96 0.92 0.65 -1.29
CA HIS A 96 0.73 -0.01 0.00
C HIS A 96 0.66 1.04 1.13
N PRO A 97 -0.07 0.76 2.23
CA PRO A 97 0.03 1.57 3.43
C PRO A 97 1.45 1.45 4.03
N PRO A 98 1.94 2.50 4.75
CA PRO A 98 3.21 2.43 5.46
C PRO A 98 3.29 1.19 6.35
N ILE A 99 4.42 0.48 6.31
CA ILE A 99 4.58 -0.78 7.04
C ILE A 99 4.45 -0.58 8.55
N GLU A 100 4.90 0.56 9.07
CA GLU A 100 4.83 0.90 10.49
C GLU A 100 3.38 0.90 10.98
N LYS A 101 2.46 1.40 10.15
CA LYS A 101 1.02 1.38 10.46
C LYS A 101 0.47 -0.05 10.48
N ARG A 102 0.91 -0.91 9.56
CA ARG A 102 0.51 -2.34 9.52
C ARG A 102 1.01 -3.07 10.77
N ILE A 103 2.28 -2.88 11.13
CA ILE A 103 2.89 -3.42 12.35
C ILE A 103 2.13 -2.97 13.59
N GLN A 104 1.78 -1.68 13.67
CA GLN A 104 1.03 -1.15 14.80
C GLN A 104 -0.35 -1.82 14.94
N VAL A 105 -1.11 -1.97 13.86
CA VAL A 105 -2.42 -2.64 13.87
C VAL A 105 -2.28 -4.08 14.35
N LEU A 106 -1.27 -4.82 13.88
CA LEU A 106 -1.02 -6.19 14.34
C LEU A 106 -0.66 -6.26 15.83
N LEU A 107 0.14 -5.34 16.33
CA LEU A 107 0.46 -5.26 17.77
C LEU A 107 -0.73 -4.82 18.62
N GLU A 108 -1.68 -4.08 18.07
CA GLU A 108 -2.96 -3.77 18.70
C GLU A 108 -3.87 -5.02 18.76
N MET A 109 -3.92 -5.81 17.68
CA MET A 109 -4.62 -7.10 17.65
C MET A 109 -4.06 -8.09 18.67
N ASP A 110 -2.73 -8.16 18.83
CA ASP A 110 -2.06 -9.03 19.83
C ASP A 110 -2.43 -8.65 21.28
N ARG A 111 -2.62 -7.35 21.55
CA ARG A 111 -3.01 -6.85 22.87
C ARG A 111 -4.48 -7.04 23.20
N GLY A 112 -5.33 -7.18 22.18
CA GLY A 112 -6.78 -7.37 22.32
C GLY A 112 -7.27 -8.81 22.17
N ALA A 113 -6.38 -9.76 21.91
CA ALA A 113 -6.65 -11.19 21.77
C ALA A 113 -6.45 -11.95 23.09
#